data_AF-A0A965UR68-F1
#
_entry.id   AF-A0A965UR68-F1
#
_cell.length_a   1.000
_cell.length_b   1.000
_cell.length_c   1.000
_cell.angle_alpha   90.00
_cell.angle_beta   90.00
_cell.angle_gamma   90.00
#
_symmetry.space_group_name_H-M   'P 1'
#
loop_
_entity.id
_entity.type
_entity.pdbx_description
1 polymer ?
#
loop_
_entity_poly.entity_id
_entity_poly.type
_entity_poly.pdbx_seq_one_letter_code
_entity_poly.pdbx_strand_id
1 'polypeptide(L)' 'MSVKRLTYLKQLLKYTTARLKEMQREWSHAQHKSYKDILQHADLAEVMAKELLERAKKYQKRDLEKAKK' A
#
# COMPACT_ATOMS: atom_id res chain seq x y z
N MET A 1 1.69 3.53 14.76
CA MET A 1 0.57 3.24 13.81
C MET A 1 -0.10 1.93 14.22
N SER A 2 -1.43 1.84 14.31
CA SER A 2 -2.10 0.57 14.68
C SER A 2 -2.31 -0.35 13.47
N VAL A 3 -2.38 -1.67 13.70
CA VAL A 3 -2.68 -2.67 12.63
C VAL A 3 -3.97 -2.32 11.88
N LYS A 4 -4.98 -1.81 12.59
CA LYS A 4 -6.23 -1.32 11.97
C LYS A 4 -5.97 -0.18 10.98
N ARG A 5 -5.23 0.86 11.39
CA ARG A 5 -4.90 2.00 10.51
C ARG A 5 -4.05 1.58 9.29
N LEU A 6 -3.09 0.69 9.48
CA LEU A 6 -2.29 0.12 8.38
C LEU A 6 -3.14 -0.73 7.42
N THR A 7 -4.15 -1.43 7.94
CA THR A 7 -5.08 -2.20 7.10
C THR A 7 -5.91 -1.27 6.21
N TYR A 8 -6.46 -0.20 6.78
CA TYR A 8 -7.20 0.80 6.00
C TYR A 8 -6.31 1.50 4.97
N LEU A 9 -5.10 1.89 5.35
CA LEU A 9 -4.14 2.49 4.43
C LEU A 9 -3.85 1.58 3.24
N LYS A 10 -3.60 0.30 3.48
CA LYS A 10 -3.39 -0.69 2.42
C LYS A 10 -4.61 -0.82 1.50
N GLN A 11 -5.83 -0.85 2.06
CA GLN A 11 -7.05 -0.92 1.27
C GLN A 11 -7.23 0.32 0.39
N LEU A 12 -6.98 1.51 0.94
CA LEU A 12 -7.05 2.77 0.20
C LEU A 12 -6.02 2.81 -0.94
N LEU A 13 -4.76 2.45 -0.66
CA LEU A 13 -3.71 2.39 -1.67
C LEU A 13 -4.06 1.41 -2.79
N LYS A 14 -4.52 0.21 -2.45
CA LYS A 14 -4.97 -0.77 -3.46
C LYS A 14 -6.07 -0.21 -4.36
N TYR A 15 -7.08 0.44 -3.79
CA TYR A 15 -8.18 1.02 -4.55
C TYR A 15 -7.71 2.16 -5.46
N THR A 16 -6.93 3.10 -4.92
CA THR A 16 -6.45 4.27 -5.66
C THR A 16 -5.47 3.88 -6.75
N THR A 17 -4.52 2.98 -6.50
CA THR A 17 -3.61 2.43 -7.52
C THR A 17 -4.36 1.70 -8.62
N ALA A 18 -5.41 0.93 -8.29
CA ALA A 18 -6.23 0.25 -9.29
C ALA A 18 -6.94 1.26 -10.21
N ARG A 19 -7.59 2.29 -9.64
CA ARG A 19 -8.24 3.34 -10.42
C ARG A 19 -7.25 4.13 -11.27
N LEU A 20 -6.06 4.41 -10.75
CA LEU A 20 -5.00 5.09 -11.50
C LEU A 20 -4.56 4.26 -12.72
N LYS A 21 -4.39 2.95 -12.57
CA LYS A 21 -4.04 2.03 -13.66
C LYS A 21 -5.16 1.86 -14.68
N GLU A 22 -6.42 1.97 -14.27
CA GLU A 22 -7.54 2.02 -15.20
C GLU A 22 -7.51 3.30 -16.05
N MET A 23 -7.33 4.46 -15.41
CA MET A 23 -7.19 5.75 -16.12
C MET A 23 -5.99 5.78 -17.05
N GLN A 24 -4.89 5.11 -16.66
CA GLN A 24 -3.69 4.98 -17.47
C GLN A 24 -3.97 4.39 -18.85
N ARG A 25 -5.00 3.54 -19.02
CA ARG A 25 -5.34 2.92 -20.31
C ARG A 25 -5.78 3.93 -21.37
N GLU A 26 -6.24 5.10 -20.94
CA GLU A 26 -6.73 6.17 -21.82
C GLU A 26 -5.67 7.25 -22.06
N TRP A 27 -4.48 7.10 -21.47
CA TRP A 27 -3.42 8.10 -21.58
C TRP A 27 -2.76 8.07 -22.96
N SER A 28 -2.48 9.26 -23.48
CA SER A 28 -1.58 9.42 -24.61
C SER A 28 -0.14 9.03 -24.25
N HIS A 29 0.69 8.78 -25.27
CA HIS A 29 2.11 8.44 -25.06
C HIS A 29 2.88 9.52 -24.26
N ALA A 30 2.57 10.80 -24.48
CA ALA A 30 3.16 11.90 -23.74
C ALA A 30 2.78 11.84 -22.25
N GLN A 31 1.49 11.60 -21.93
CA GLN A 31 1.01 11.46 -20.55
C GLN A 31 1.64 10.23 -19.87
N HIS A 32 1.77 9.11 -20.57
CA HIS A 32 2.50 7.94 -20.07
C HIS A 32 3.94 8.25 -19.68
N LYS A 33 4.65 9.07 -20.48
CA LYS A 33 6.02 9.47 -20.18
C LYS A 33 6.09 10.44 -18.99
N SER A 34 5.15 11.39 -18.93
CA SER A 34 5.11 12.42 -17.89
C SER A 34 4.71 11.91 -16.50
N TYR A 35 3.92 10.83 -16.42
CA TYR A 35 3.39 10.30 -15.16
C TYR A 35 3.92 8.92 -14.78
N LYS A 36 4.98 8.45 -15.45
CA LYS A 36 5.58 7.14 -15.21
C LYS A 36 6.08 6.98 -13.76
N ASP A 37 6.66 8.04 -13.23
CA ASP A 37 7.16 8.15 -11.86
C ASP A 37 6.02 8.01 -10.83
N ILE A 38 4.88 8.67 -11.05
CA ILE A 38 3.71 8.60 -10.16
C ILE A 38 3.21 7.15 -10.05
N LEU A 39 3.14 6.42 -11.17
CA LEU A 39 2.73 5.01 -11.17
C LEU A 39 3.72 4.14 -10.39
N GLN A 40 5.02 4.35 -10.58
CA GLN A 40 6.06 3.62 -9.85
C GLN A 40 6.01 3.91 -8.34
N HIS A 41 5.78 5.15 -7.94
CA HIS A 41 5.61 5.52 -6.54
C HIS A 41 4.33 4.95 -5.92
N ALA A 42 3.23 4.86 -6.68
CA ALA A 42 2.00 4.22 -6.23
C ALA A 42 2.20 2.72 -5.97
N ASP A 43 2.88 2.02 -6.87
CA ASP A 43 3.23 0.60 -6.69
C ASP A 43 4.15 0.39 -5.49
N LEU A 44 5.18 1.24 -5.33
CA LEU A 44 6.08 1.20 -4.18
C LEU A 44 5.33 1.43 -2.85
N ALA A 45 4.42 2.40 -2.81
CA ALA A 45 3.63 2.70 -1.62
C ALA A 45 2.77 1.50 -1.20
N GLU A 46 2.17 0.78 -2.16
CA GLU A 46 1.38 -0.42 -1.87
C GLU A 46 2.24 -1.56 -1.28
N VAL A 47 3.44 -1.79 -1.83
CA VAL A 47 4.40 -2.77 -1.31
C VAL A 47 4.83 -2.41 0.11
N MET A 48 5.23 -1.16 0.33
CA MET A 48 5.66 -0.68 1.65
C MET A 48 4.55 -0.80 2.70
N ALA A 49 3.31 -0.46 2.34
CA ALA A 49 2.16 -0.61 3.25
C ALA A 49 1.89 -2.08 3.61
N LYS A 50 2.08 -3.01 2.67
CA LYS A 50 1.97 -4.45 2.92
C LYS A 50 3.03 -4.93 3.92
N GLU A 51 4.29 -4.58 3.70
CA GLU A 51 5.39 -4.99 4.59
C GLU A 51 5.22 -4.43 6.00
N LEU A 52 4.85 -3.15 6.13
CA LEU A 52 4.60 -2.51 7.42
C LEU A 52 3.44 -3.19 8.15
N LEU A 53 2.37 -3.56 7.45
CA LEU A 53 1.24 -4.28 8.03
C LEU A 53 1.63 -5.66 8.53
N GLU A 54 2.44 -6.41 7.77
CA GLU A 54 2.92 -7.74 8.16
C GLU A 54 3.81 -7.67 9.40
N ARG A 55 4.75 -6.71 9.44
CA ARG A 55 5.58 -6.46 10.62
C ARG A 55 4.74 -6.07 11.84
N ALA A 56 3.78 -5.18 11.67
CA ALA A 56 2.90 -4.74 12.75
C ALA A 56 2.06 -5.90 13.32
N LYS A 57 1.53 -6.79 12.46
CA LYS A 57 0.83 -8.01 12.89
C LYS A 57 1.76 -8.95 13.66
N LYS A 58 3.00 -9.13 13.20
CA LYS A 58 4.00 -9.97 13.89
C LYS A 58 4.30 -9.44 15.29
N TYR A 59 4.51 -8.14 15.45
CA TYR A 59 4.75 -7.53 16.76
C TYR A 59 3.53 -7.64 17.66
N GLN A 60 2.33 -7.35 17.16
CA GLN A 60 1.10 -7.51 17.93
C GLN A 60 0.92 -8.94 18.44
N LYS A 61 1.16 -9.95 17.61
CA LYS A 61 1.08 -11.37 18.02
C LYS A 61 2.10 -11.69 19.12
N ARG A 62 3.36 -11.29 18.94
CA ARG A 62 4.43 -11.50 19.94
C ARG A 62 4.10 -10.85 21.28
N ASP A 63 3.58 -9.63 21.25
CA ASP A 63 3.30 -8.88 22.47
C ASP A 63 2.09 -9.49 23.22
N LEU A 64 1.09 -10.01 22.49
CA LEU A 64 -0.01 -10.80 23.07
C LEU A 64 0.46 -12.12 23.68
N GLU A 65 1.42 -12.81 23.06
CA GLU A 65 1.98 -14.05 23.59
C GLU A 65 2.81 -13.81 24.85
N LYS A 66 3.57 -12.70 24.90
CA LYS A 66 4.30 -12.29 26.11
C LYS A 66 3.38 -11.90 27.25
N ALA A 67 2.28 -11.21 26.98
CA ALA A 67 1.31 -10.81 28.01
C ALA A 67 0.53 -11.98 28.62
N LYS A 68 0.55 -13.16 27.99
CA LYS A 68 -0.07 -14.38 28.50
C LYS A 68 0.86 -15.24 29.36
N LYS A 69 2.16 -14.94 29.37
CA LYS A 69 3.18 -15.60 30.22
C LYS A 69 3.40 -14.78 31.47
#